data_AF-A0A4R4WNR6-F1
#
_entry.id   AF-A0A4R4WNR6-F1
#
_cell.length_a   1.000
_cell.length_b   1.000
_cell.length_c   1.000
_cell.angle_alpha   90.00
_cell.angle_beta   90.00
_cell.angle_gamma   90.00
#
_symmetry.space_group_name_H-M   'P 1'
#
loop_
_entity.id
_entity.type
_entity.pdbx_description
1 polymer ?
#
loop_
_entity_poly.entity_id
_entity_poly.type
_entity_poly.pdbx_seq_one_letter_code
_entity_poly.pdbx_strand_id
1 'polypeptide(L)'
;MAKGCLYALTSVAGCATLFVLGFVLYVNLGSGVLLLALLMAPIGLCGLVVAHDVMNHRAVNANERLRLARERDRVRRTVDLVTDPSLTEVERLAVIDCFIPRLGRNPARSPYRDRFVAVDDLSPPSRALLERARAAVMSVYTSQVMQRRLLDDLANETLLPRQLWEIAMLLRVQTHLQEEQDQARQGRVTPELLAVLEPQQEALRRSVASVTARVESLERYAGRVQEADAALRAIDALGNNHKYRALLAHTDDTDGLRELEAQGDTVQETLTRSVRDAIEAGQTLEPGPPA
;
A
#
# COMPACT_ATOMS: atom_id res chain seq x y z
N MET A 1 -13.63 41.18 -7.27
CA MET A 1 -13.76 42.62 -6.94
C MET A 1 -14.14 42.91 -5.48
N ALA A 2 -14.74 41.97 -4.72
CA ALA A 2 -15.18 42.23 -3.33
C ALA A 2 -14.07 42.36 -2.26
N LYS A 3 -12.86 41.81 -2.50
CA LYS A 3 -11.78 41.82 -1.49
C LYS A 3 -11.14 43.19 -1.29
N GLY A 4 -11.08 44.04 -2.33
CA GLY A 4 -10.45 45.36 -2.25
C GLY A 4 -11.22 46.37 -1.38
N CYS A 5 -12.55 46.28 -1.36
CA CYS A 5 -13.40 47.19 -0.58
C CYS A 5 -13.30 46.91 0.94
N LEU A 6 -13.09 45.64 1.31
CA LEU A 6 -12.93 45.24 2.71
C LEU A 6 -11.63 45.80 3.32
N TYR A 7 -10.52 45.80 2.57
CA TYR A 7 -9.25 46.36 3.03
C TYR A 7 -9.27 47.90 3.16
N ALA A 8 -10.06 48.58 2.33
CA ALA A 8 -10.21 50.04 2.42
C ALA A 8 -10.99 50.46 3.69
N LEU A 9 -12.06 49.74 4.00
CA LEU A 9 -12.87 50.02 5.20
C LEU A 9 -12.13 49.70 6.50
N THR A 10 -11.35 48.61 6.54
CA THR A 10 -10.54 48.29 7.73
C THR A 10 -9.41 49.28 7.95
N SER A 11 -8.83 49.84 6.88
CA SER A 11 -7.81 50.89 6.97
C SER A 11 -8.36 52.21 7.55
N VAL A 12 -9.52 52.66 7.07
CA VAL A 12 -10.16 53.90 7.56
C VAL A 12 -10.56 53.78 9.04
N ALA A 13 -11.15 52.65 9.43
CA ALA A 13 -11.50 52.39 10.83
C ALA A 13 -10.25 52.34 11.73
N GLY A 14 -9.16 51.73 11.25
CA GLY A 14 -7.88 51.71 11.97
C GLY A 14 -7.31 53.11 12.21
N CYS A 15 -7.30 53.96 11.18
CA CYS A 15 -6.83 55.34 11.30
C CYS A 15 -7.64 56.17 12.30
N ALA A 16 -8.98 56.09 12.25
CA ALA A 16 -9.84 56.83 13.18
C ALA A 16 -9.59 56.41 14.65
N THR A 17 -9.39 55.12 14.88
CA THR A 17 -9.12 54.57 16.23
C THR A 17 -7.77 55.05 16.76
N LEU A 18 -6.73 55.10 15.92
CA LEU A 18 -5.41 55.63 16.28
C LEU A 18 -5.46 57.13 16.61
N PHE A 19 -6.24 57.91 15.88
CA PHE A 19 -6.42 59.34 16.15
C PHE A 19 -7.09 59.60 17.51
N VAL A 20 -8.18 58.89 17.81
CA VAL A 20 -8.90 59.03 19.09
C VAL A 20 -8.03 58.58 20.25
N LEU A 21 -7.33 57.45 20.12
CA LEU A 21 -6.44 56.93 21.16
C LEU A 21 -5.26 57.87 21.42
N GLY A 22 -4.65 58.41 20.36
CA GLY A 22 -3.58 59.41 20.47
C GLY A 22 -4.04 60.68 21.17
N PHE A 23 -5.24 61.18 20.85
CA PHE A 23 -5.81 62.36 21.49
C PHE A 23 -6.10 62.14 22.98
N VAL A 24 -6.65 60.99 23.35
CA VAL A 24 -6.92 60.65 24.77
C VAL A 24 -5.62 60.50 25.57
N LEU A 25 -4.60 59.87 25.00
CA LEU A 25 -3.26 59.74 25.62
C LEU A 25 -2.59 61.10 25.82
N TYR A 26 -2.72 62.01 24.84
CA TYR A 26 -2.21 63.38 24.92
C TYR A 26 -2.79 64.14 26.11
N VAL A 27 -4.12 64.10 26.24
CA VAL A 27 -4.86 64.87 27.25
C VAL A 27 -4.62 64.36 28.67
N ASN A 28 -4.44 63.04 28.84
CA ASN A 28 -4.39 62.44 30.18
C ASN A 28 -2.98 62.16 30.72
N LEU A 29 -1.98 61.86 29.87
CA LEU A 29 -0.65 61.40 30.31
C LEU A 29 0.51 62.33 29.91
N GLY A 30 0.25 63.41 29.17
CA GLY A 30 1.26 64.39 28.76
C GLY A 30 2.06 63.99 27.52
N SER A 31 2.83 64.95 26.98
CA SER A 31 3.51 64.86 25.68
C SER A 31 4.57 63.76 25.59
N GLY A 32 5.22 63.40 26.70
CA GLY A 32 6.24 62.35 26.75
C GLY A 32 5.68 60.95 26.45
N VAL A 33 4.47 60.65 26.94
CA VAL A 33 3.80 59.36 26.69
C VAL A 33 3.27 59.31 25.25
N LEU A 34 2.81 60.43 24.70
CA LEU A 34 2.42 60.51 23.29
C LEU A 34 3.59 60.24 22.35
N LEU A 35 4.78 60.81 22.62
CA LEU A 35 5.99 60.55 21.83
C LEU A 35 6.39 59.06 21.89
N LEU A 36 6.37 58.45 23.07
CA LEU A 36 6.66 57.02 23.23
C LEU A 36 5.64 56.15 22.48
N ALA A 37 4.35 56.47 22.58
CA ALA A 37 3.30 55.76 21.85
C ALA A 37 3.45 55.88 20.33
N LEU A 38 3.81 57.08 19.83
CA LEU A 38 4.03 57.32 18.41
C LEU A 38 5.26 56.58 17.86
N LEU A 39 6.29 56.39 18.71
CA LEU A 39 7.52 55.66 18.39
C LEU A 39 7.33 54.13 18.46
N MET A 40 6.50 53.65 19.39
CA MET A 40 6.18 52.22 19.54
C MET A 40 5.09 51.74 18.57
N ALA A 41 4.21 52.62 18.10
CA ALA A 41 3.15 52.29 17.13
C ALA A 41 3.66 51.63 15.83
N PRO A 42 4.70 52.15 15.12
CA PRO A 42 5.22 51.49 13.93
C PRO A 42 5.87 50.14 14.25
N ILE A 43 6.50 49.99 15.42
CA ILE A 43 7.09 48.72 15.87
C ILE A 43 5.99 47.68 16.09
N GLY A 44 4.89 48.06 16.76
CA GLY A 44 3.73 47.20 16.95
C GLY A 44 3.05 46.82 15.63
N LEU A 45 2.92 47.77 14.70
CA LEU A 45 2.36 47.53 13.36
C LEU A 45 3.24 46.56 12.54
N CYS A 46 4.56 46.77 12.54
CA CYS A 46 5.53 45.86 11.91
C CYS A 46 5.42 44.45 12.51
N GLY A 47 5.34 44.32 13.84
CA GLY A 47 5.16 43.04 14.52
C GLY A 47 3.88 42.31 14.09
N LEU A 48 2.77 43.04 13.94
CA LEU A 48 1.49 42.49 13.51
C LEU A 48 1.52 42.04 12.04
N VAL A 49 2.14 42.82 11.15
CA VAL A 49 2.30 42.46 9.73
C VAL A 49 3.17 41.22 9.59
N VAL A 50 4.31 41.14 10.29
CA VAL A 50 5.19 39.96 10.26
C VAL A 50 4.47 38.74 10.83
N ALA A 51 3.74 38.88 11.95
CA ALA A 51 2.95 37.79 12.51
C ALA A 51 1.87 37.30 11.54
N HIS A 52 1.16 38.21 10.86
CA HIS A 52 0.15 37.87 9.87
C HIS A 52 0.75 37.19 8.64
N ASP A 53 1.89 37.68 8.15
CA ASP A 53 2.61 37.09 7.02
C ASP A 53 3.12 35.69 7.34
N VAL A 54 3.73 35.50 8.53
CA VAL A 54 4.15 34.18 9.02
C VAL A 54 2.95 33.24 9.17
N MET A 55 1.80 33.72 9.68
CA MET A 55 0.58 32.92 9.78
C MET A 55 0.03 32.54 8.40
N ASN A 56 -0.01 33.47 7.44
CA ASN A 56 -0.44 33.21 6.07
C ASN A 56 0.51 32.22 5.37
N HIS A 57 1.82 32.40 5.48
CA HIS A 57 2.79 31.46 4.95
C HIS A 57 2.64 30.07 5.58
N ARG A 58 2.43 29.98 6.89
CA ARG A 58 2.13 28.70 7.56
C ARG A 58 0.84 28.08 7.06
N ALA A 59 -0.22 28.86 6.87
CA ALA A 59 -1.51 28.38 6.37
C ALA A 59 -1.41 27.89 4.91
N VAL A 60 -0.70 28.62 4.04
CA VAL A 60 -0.42 28.21 2.66
C VAL A 60 0.37 26.91 2.64
N ASN A 61 1.44 26.81 3.44
CA ASN A 61 2.26 25.60 3.54
C ASN A 61 1.45 24.41 4.08
N ALA A 62 0.56 24.62 5.06
CA ALA A 62 -0.30 23.58 5.58
C ALA A 62 -1.30 23.08 4.53
N ASN A 63 -1.92 24.01 3.78
CA ASN A 63 -2.81 23.67 2.68
C ASN A 63 -2.09 22.89 1.57
N GLU A 64 -0.84 23.25 1.27
CA GLU A 64 -0.03 22.54 0.29
C GLU A 64 0.31 21.11 0.75
N ARG A 65 0.68 20.92 2.02
CA ARG A 65 0.89 19.59 2.61
C ARG A 65 -0.36 18.72 2.53
N LEU A 66 -1.52 19.27 2.88
CA LEU A 66 -2.81 18.58 2.79
C LEU A 66 -3.17 18.21 1.34
N ARG A 67 -2.82 19.07 0.38
CA ARG A 67 -3.02 18.79 -1.04
C ARG A 67 -2.08 17.68 -1.53
N LEU A 68 -0.80 17.71 -1.13
CA LEU A 68 0.16 16.65 -1.43
C LEU A 68 -0.28 15.31 -0.84
N ALA A 69 -0.74 15.29 0.40
CA ALA A 69 -1.27 14.08 1.03
C ALA A 69 -2.44 13.49 0.22
N ARG A 70 -3.42 14.32 -0.17
CA ARG A 70 -4.55 13.89 -1.00
C ARG A 70 -4.13 13.34 -2.36
N GLU A 71 -3.11 13.92 -2.98
CA GLU A 71 -2.58 13.43 -4.25
C GLU A 71 -1.82 12.11 -4.09
N ARG A 72 -1.02 11.97 -3.03
CA ARG A 72 -0.38 10.69 -2.68
C ARG A 72 -1.43 9.60 -2.45
N ASP A 73 -2.50 9.91 -1.73
CA ASP A 73 -3.62 8.99 -1.51
C ASP A 73 -4.39 8.67 -2.79
N ARG A 74 -4.44 9.61 -3.74
CA ARG A 74 -4.99 9.35 -5.07
C ARG A 74 -4.09 8.38 -5.82
N VAL A 75 -2.78 8.64 -5.90
CA VAL A 75 -1.80 7.77 -6.56
C VAL A 75 -1.84 6.36 -5.99
N ARG A 76 -1.84 6.21 -4.66
CA ARG A 76 -1.95 4.91 -3.97
C ARG A 76 -3.20 4.10 -4.37
N ARG A 77 -4.28 4.78 -4.78
CA ARG A 77 -5.54 4.13 -5.19
C ARG A 77 -5.65 3.91 -6.69
N THR A 78 -4.98 4.72 -7.51
CA THR A 78 -5.14 4.70 -8.96
C THR A 78 -4.00 4.02 -9.68
N VAL A 79 -2.77 4.12 -9.16
CA VAL A 79 -1.60 3.53 -9.80
C VAL A 79 -1.34 2.19 -9.16
N ASP A 80 -1.49 1.15 -9.95
CA ASP A 80 -1.23 -0.21 -9.52
C ASP A 80 0.27 -0.50 -9.55
N LEU A 81 0.84 -0.70 -8.35
CA LEU A 81 2.28 -0.79 -8.10
C LEU A 81 2.59 -2.01 -7.25
N VAL A 82 3.62 -2.76 -7.66
CA VAL A 82 4.32 -3.70 -6.77
C VAL A 82 5.63 -3.04 -6.37
N THR A 83 5.90 -2.97 -5.08
CA THR A 83 7.10 -2.30 -4.54
C THR A 83 7.93 -3.30 -3.76
N ASP A 84 9.25 -3.14 -3.82
CA ASP A 84 10.19 -3.90 -3.00
C ASP A 84 9.81 -3.78 -1.51
N PRO A 85 9.55 -4.90 -0.80
CA PRO A 85 9.15 -4.87 0.60
C PRO A 85 10.24 -4.27 1.52
N SER A 86 11.50 -4.26 1.10
CA SER A 86 12.61 -3.67 1.86
C SER A 86 12.71 -2.15 1.76
N LEU A 87 11.83 -1.49 0.97
CA LEU A 87 11.78 -0.03 0.88
C LEU A 87 11.35 0.59 2.22
N THR A 88 12.15 1.54 2.70
CA THR A 88 11.79 2.40 3.82
C THR A 88 10.58 3.28 3.47
N GLU A 89 9.91 3.84 4.47
CA GLU A 89 8.76 4.70 4.25
C GLU A 89 9.11 5.95 3.41
N VAL A 90 10.30 6.51 3.63
CA VAL A 90 10.80 7.68 2.88
C VAL A 90 11.01 7.33 1.41
N GLU A 91 11.62 6.19 1.12
CA GLU A 91 11.83 5.72 -0.25
C GLU A 91 10.51 5.38 -0.93
N ARG A 92 9.58 4.74 -0.23
CA ARG A 92 8.23 4.44 -0.73
C ARG A 92 7.46 5.70 -1.07
N LEU A 93 7.57 6.74 -0.25
CA LEU A 93 7.00 8.06 -0.55
C LEU A 93 7.67 8.68 -1.79
N ALA A 94 8.99 8.55 -1.95
CA ALA A 94 9.69 9.05 -3.12
C ALA A 94 9.25 8.33 -4.41
N VAL A 95 8.96 7.02 -4.35
CA VAL A 95 8.35 6.26 -5.45
C VAL A 95 6.96 6.83 -5.78
N ILE A 96 6.09 7.00 -4.80
CA ILE A 96 4.73 7.57 -5.01
C ILE A 96 4.81 8.96 -5.63
N ASP A 97 5.74 9.80 -5.15
CA ASP A 97 5.94 11.16 -5.65
C ASP A 97 6.35 11.19 -7.14
N CYS A 98 6.89 10.10 -7.70
CA CYS A 98 7.20 10.01 -9.13
C CYS A 98 5.94 9.98 -10.01
N PHE A 99 4.79 9.61 -9.46
CA PHE A 99 3.52 9.54 -10.18
C PHE A 99 2.65 10.77 -9.98
N ILE A 100 3.15 11.80 -9.29
CA ILE A 100 2.45 13.07 -9.09
C ILE A 100 2.91 14.08 -10.17
N PRO A 101 2.08 14.42 -11.16
CA PRO A 101 2.51 15.21 -12.33
C PRO A 101 3.14 16.56 -11.97
N ARG A 102 2.60 17.25 -10.96
CA ARG A 102 3.09 18.57 -10.54
C ARG A 102 4.48 18.56 -9.91
N LEU A 103 4.96 17.40 -9.45
CA LEU A 103 6.31 17.28 -8.90
C LEU A 103 7.37 17.17 -10.02
N GLY A 104 6.96 17.02 -11.28
CA GLY A 104 7.86 16.94 -12.43
C GLY A 104 8.83 15.75 -12.39
N ARG A 105 8.57 14.78 -11.51
CA ARG A 105 9.35 13.55 -11.40
C ARG A 105 8.85 12.55 -12.44
N ASN A 106 9.77 11.81 -13.05
CA ASN A 106 9.44 10.75 -13.99
C ASN A 106 9.77 9.40 -13.35
N PRO A 107 8.82 8.45 -13.25
CA PRO A 107 9.08 7.11 -12.71
C PRO A 107 10.27 6.43 -13.37
N ALA A 108 10.44 6.60 -14.69
CA ALA A 108 11.54 6.01 -15.47
C ALA A 108 12.93 6.57 -15.09
N ARG A 109 12.99 7.76 -14.49
CA ARG A 109 14.25 8.40 -14.03
C ARG A 109 14.40 8.38 -12.51
N SER A 110 13.52 7.67 -11.80
CA SER A 110 13.61 7.54 -10.34
C SER A 110 14.89 6.78 -9.96
N PRO A 111 15.62 7.20 -8.91
CA PRO A 111 16.73 6.40 -8.36
C PRO A 111 16.25 5.05 -7.82
N TYR A 112 14.94 4.88 -7.63
CA TYR A 112 14.31 3.64 -7.17
C TYR A 112 13.61 2.86 -8.29
N ARG A 113 13.87 3.16 -9.58
CA ARG A 113 13.16 2.50 -10.69
C ARG A 113 13.22 0.97 -10.62
N ASP A 114 14.34 0.42 -10.18
CA ASP A 114 14.52 -1.02 -10.06
C ASP A 114 13.87 -1.63 -8.81
N ARG A 115 13.29 -0.80 -7.94
CA ARG A 115 12.63 -1.20 -6.69
C ARG A 115 11.10 -1.07 -6.72
N PHE A 116 10.53 -0.76 -7.88
CA PHE A 116 9.08 -0.88 -8.10
C PHE A 116 8.75 -1.33 -9.53
N VAL A 117 7.58 -1.95 -9.68
CA VAL A 117 7.00 -2.34 -10.96
C VAL A 117 5.61 -1.71 -11.05
N ALA A 118 5.39 -0.91 -12.09
CA ALA A 118 4.04 -0.46 -12.45
C ALA A 118 3.37 -1.57 -13.27
N VAL A 119 2.17 -1.97 -12.89
CA VAL A 119 1.45 -3.08 -13.55
C VAL A 119 1.05 -2.74 -14.99
N ASP A 120 0.91 -1.44 -15.27
CA ASP A 120 0.68 -0.92 -16.62
C ASP A 120 1.90 -1.11 -17.54
N ASP A 121 3.12 -1.23 -16.99
CA ASP A 121 4.34 -1.52 -17.76
C ASP A 121 4.44 -3.01 -18.17
N LEU A 122 3.55 -3.88 -17.68
CA LEU A 122 3.57 -5.31 -17.98
C LEU A 122 2.74 -5.65 -19.22
N SER A 123 3.23 -6.60 -20.02
CA SER A 123 2.45 -7.17 -21.12
C SER A 123 1.18 -7.84 -20.59
N PRO A 124 0.09 -7.92 -21.38
CA PRO A 124 -1.15 -8.57 -20.96
C PRO A 124 -0.98 -9.98 -20.34
N PRO A 125 -0.19 -10.91 -20.91
CA PRO A 125 0.02 -12.22 -20.28
C PRO A 125 0.79 -12.13 -18.95
N SER A 126 1.78 -11.24 -18.86
CA SER A 126 2.53 -11.00 -17.63
C SER A 126 1.63 -10.45 -16.52
N ARG A 127 0.74 -9.51 -16.87
CA ARG A 127 -0.27 -8.97 -15.95
C ARG A 127 -1.19 -10.06 -15.41
N ALA A 128 -1.66 -10.96 -16.27
CA ALA A 128 -2.51 -12.08 -15.85
C ALA A 128 -1.82 -13.02 -14.85
N LEU A 129 -0.52 -13.31 -15.04
CA LEU A 129 0.26 -14.10 -14.09
C LEU A 129 0.43 -13.38 -12.74
N LEU A 130 0.69 -12.07 -12.77
CA LEU A 130 0.79 -11.28 -11.53
C LEU A 130 -0.53 -11.27 -10.76
N GLU A 131 -1.65 -11.10 -11.44
CA GLU A 131 -2.99 -11.12 -10.82
C GLU A 131 -3.32 -12.47 -10.17
N ARG A 132 -2.95 -13.58 -10.82
CA ARG A 132 -3.06 -14.92 -10.22
C ARG A 132 -2.25 -15.04 -8.92
N ALA A 133 -1.00 -14.58 -8.93
CA ALA A 133 -0.15 -14.58 -7.73
C ALA A 133 -0.73 -13.72 -6.62
N ARG A 134 -1.23 -12.52 -6.94
CA ARG A 134 -1.90 -11.62 -5.99
C ARG A 134 -3.14 -12.27 -5.40
N ALA A 135 -3.99 -12.89 -6.21
CA ALA A 135 -5.20 -13.56 -5.75
C ALA A 135 -4.87 -14.70 -4.78
N ALA A 136 -3.84 -15.52 -5.09
CA ALA A 136 -3.37 -16.58 -4.20
C ALA A 136 -2.88 -16.00 -2.85
N VAL A 137 -2.02 -14.99 -2.88
CA VAL A 137 -1.51 -14.33 -1.66
C VAL A 137 -2.63 -13.69 -0.84
N MET A 138 -3.58 -13.00 -1.49
CA MET A 138 -4.72 -12.38 -0.82
C MET A 138 -5.61 -13.43 -0.17
N SER A 139 -5.86 -14.56 -0.83
CA SER A 139 -6.62 -15.67 -0.25
C SER A 139 -6.00 -16.16 1.06
N VAL A 140 -4.66 -16.24 1.14
CA VAL A 140 -3.96 -16.62 2.37
C VAL A 140 -4.17 -15.57 3.46
N TYR A 141 -3.94 -14.29 3.16
CA TYR A 141 -4.11 -13.20 4.14
C TYR A 141 -5.54 -13.07 4.66
N THR A 142 -6.54 -13.36 3.85
CA THR A 142 -7.95 -13.29 4.26
C THR A 142 -8.45 -14.53 5.00
N SER A 143 -7.65 -15.60 5.08
CA SER A 143 -8.05 -16.84 5.75
C SER A 143 -8.11 -16.68 7.27
N GLN A 144 -9.02 -17.41 7.94
CA GLN A 144 -9.11 -17.38 9.40
C GLN A 144 -7.93 -18.08 10.04
N VAL A 145 -7.37 -19.11 9.40
CA VAL A 145 -6.17 -19.81 9.91
C VAL A 145 -4.96 -18.88 9.99
N MET A 146 -4.79 -17.94 9.04
CA MET A 146 -3.80 -16.87 9.11
C MET A 146 -4.16 -15.86 10.23
N GLN A 147 -5.41 -15.39 10.29
CA GLN A 147 -5.81 -14.42 11.31
C GLN A 147 -5.70 -14.94 12.75
N ARG A 148 -5.89 -16.26 12.95
CA ARG A 148 -5.74 -16.95 14.24
C ARG A 148 -4.32 -17.42 14.53
N ARG A 149 -3.35 -17.10 13.67
CA ARG A 149 -1.93 -17.49 13.82
C ARG A 149 -1.69 -19.00 13.91
N LEU A 150 -2.49 -19.77 13.17
CA LEU A 150 -2.32 -21.22 13.06
C LEU A 150 -1.26 -21.62 12.03
N LEU A 151 -0.84 -20.65 11.21
CA LEU A 151 0.26 -20.75 10.27
C LEU A 151 1.51 -20.06 10.85
N ASP A 152 2.65 -20.22 10.19
CA ASP A 152 3.87 -19.46 10.52
C ASP A 152 3.73 -18.01 10.01
N ASP A 153 2.95 -17.20 10.73
CA ASP A 153 2.56 -15.84 10.31
C ASP A 153 3.76 -14.93 10.04
N LEU A 154 4.80 -15.00 10.89
CA LEU A 154 5.98 -14.13 10.75
C LEU A 154 6.76 -14.46 9.48
N ALA A 155 6.85 -15.76 9.13
CA ALA A 155 7.41 -16.18 7.86
C ALA A 155 6.54 -15.68 6.70
N ASN A 156 5.21 -15.85 6.78
CA ASN A 156 4.29 -15.45 5.70
C ASN A 156 4.27 -13.94 5.43
N GLU A 157 4.29 -13.11 6.47
CA GLU A 157 4.32 -11.64 6.37
C GLU A 157 5.58 -11.12 5.67
N THR A 158 6.67 -11.87 5.68
CA THR A 158 7.93 -11.48 5.02
C THR A 158 8.15 -12.20 3.69
N LEU A 159 7.72 -13.46 3.59
CA LEU A 159 7.92 -14.31 2.42
C LEU A 159 6.96 -13.95 1.28
N LEU A 160 5.66 -13.82 1.56
CA LEU A 160 4.66 -13.60 0.50
C LEU A 160 4.86 -12.27 -0.23
N PRO A 161 5.12 -11.13 0.46
CA PRO A 161 5.41 -9.87 -0.23
C PRO A 161 6.70 -9.95 -1.06
N ARG A 162 7.71 -10.69 -0.59
CA ARG A 162 8.96 -10.91 -1.31
C ARG A 162 8.77 -11.75 -2.56
N GLN A 163 8.03 -12.86 -2.47
CA GLN A 163 7.67 -13.69 -3.63
C GLN A 163 6.91 -12.87 -4.68
N LEU A 164 5.94 -12.06 -4.25
CA LEU A 164 5.17 -11.21 -5.16
C LEU A 164 6.04 -10.15 -5.86
N TRP A 165 6.98 -9.54 -5.12
CA TRP A 165 7.95 -8.60 -5.65
C TRP A 165 8.87 -9.25 -6.69
N GLU A 166 9.47 -10.40 -6.38
CA GLU A 166 10.35 -11.12 -7.29
C GLU A 166 9.65 -11.57 -8.56
N ILE A 167 8.41 -12.06 -8.45
CA ILE A 167 7.56 -12.40 -9.60
C ILE A 167 7.31 -11.16 -10.46
N ALA A 168 6.88 -10.04 -9.87
CA ALA A 168 6.61 -8.81 -10.60
C ALA A 168 7.86 -8.28 -11.34
N MET A 169 9.03 -8.35 -10.69
CA MET A 169 10.29 -7.92 -11.26
C MET A 169 10.71 -8.80 -12.45
N LEU A 170 10.60 -10.13 -12.33
CA LEU A 170 10.89 -11.04 -13.44
C LEU A 170 9.93 -10.84 -14.61
N LEU A 171 8.64 -10.64 -14.33
CA LEU A 171 7.62 -10.35 -15.36
C LEU A 171 7.90 -9.04 -16.11
N ARG A 172 8.41 -8.01 -15.40
CA ARG A 172 8.85 -6.76 -16.03
C ARG A 172 10.02 -6.99 -16.98
N VAL A 173 11.04 -7.74 -16.54
CA VAL A 173 12.21 -8.08 -17.37
C VAL A 173 11.77 -8.88 -18.60
N GLN A 174 10.90 -9.89 -18.43
CA GLN A 174 10.35 -10.68 -19.53
C GLN A 174 9.57 -9.82 -20.54
N THR A 175 8.72 -8.91 -20.04
CA THR A 175 7.97 -7.97 -20.89
C THR A 175 8.92 -7.12 -21.73
N HIS A 176 9.94 -6.53 -21.12
CA HIS A 176 10.90 -5.69 -21.82
C HIS A 176 11.69 -6.47 -22.89
N LEU A 177 12.18 -7.66 -22.54
CA LEU A 177 12.90 -8.52 -23.50
C LEU A 177 12.00 -8.98 -24.66
N GLN A 178 10.71 -9.22 -24.40
CA GLN A 178 9.73 -9.53 -25.46
C GLN A 178 9.57 -8.34 -26.41
N GLU A 179 9.41 -7.13 -25.87
CA GLU A 179 9.30 -5.91 -26.67
C GLU A 179 10.55 -5.66 -27.53
N GLU A 180 11.75 -5.83 -26.96
CA GLU A 180 13.01 -5.69 -27.71
C GLU A 180 13.11 -6.72 -28.86
N GLN A 181 12.72 -7.97 -28.61
CA GLN A 181 12.71 -9.00 -29.66
C GLN A 181 11.68 -8.70 -30.74
N ASP A 182 10.49 -8.23 -30.38
CA ASP A 182 9.45 -7.87 -31.34
C ASP A 182 9.90 -6.68 -32.20
N GLN A 183 10.55 -5.67 -31.60
CA GLN A 183 11.15 -4.56 -32.32
C GLN A 183 12.26 -5.01 -33.28
N ALA A 184 13.15 -5.91 -32.84
CA ALA A 184 14.20 -6.45 -33.69
C ALA A 184 13.64 -7.19 -34.93
N ARG A 185 12.49 -7.86 -34.78
CA ARG A 185 11.80 -8.57 -35.87
C ARG A 185 10.99 -7.68 -36.81
N GLN A 186 10.66 -6.46 -36.41
CA GLN A 186 9.99 -5.49 -37.30
C GLN A 186 10.91 -5.03 -38.45
N GLY A 187 12.23 -5.20 -38.30
CA GLY A 187 13.20 -4.98 -39.36
C GLY A 187 13.27 -6.10 -40.40
N ARG A 188 14.33 -6.10 -41.23
CA ARG A 188 14.57 -7.20 -42.17
C ARG A 188 15.00 -8.45 -41.40
N VAL A 189 14.12 -9.44 -41.34
CA VAL A 189 14.41 -10.74 -40.73
C VAL A 189 15.37 -11.51 -41.65
N THR A 190 16.61 -11.70 -41.21
CA THR A 190 17.61 -12.53 -41.90
C THR A 190 17.83 -13.87 -41.18
N PRO A 191 18.31 -14.92 -41.87
CA PRO A 191 18.66 -16.19 -41.23
C PRO A 191 19.67 -16.04 -40.09
N GLU A 192 20.63 -15.13 -40.22
CA GLU A 192 21.64 -14.84 -39.19
C GLU A 192 21.01 -14.22 -37.95
N LEU A 193 20.04 -13.31 -38.12
CA LEU A 193 19.28 -12.73 -37.01
C LEU A 193 18.44 -13.80 -36.30
N LEU A 194 17.79 -14.69 -37.06
CA LEU A 194 17.02 -15.79 -36.47
C LEU A 194 17.90 -16.73 -35.64
N ALA A 195 19.10 -17.06 -36.13
CA ALA A 195 20.07 -17.90 -35.40
C ALA A 195 20.51 -17.28 -34.06
N VAL A 196 20.54 -15.94 -33.96
CA VAL A 196 20.83 -15.22 -32.71
C VAL A 196 19.60 -15.16 -31.79
N LEU A 197 18.41 -14.94 -32.36
CA LEU A 197 17.18 -14.77 -31.58
C LEU A 197 16.61 -16.10 -31.04
N GLU A 198 16.86 -17.23 -31.70
CA GLU A 198 16.29 -18.52 -31.29
C GLU A 198 16.74 -18.95 -29.87
N PRO A 199 18.04 -18.94 -29.52
CA PRO A 199 18.47 -19.24 -28.14
C PRO A 199 17.90 -18.25 -27.10
N GLN A 200 17.75 -16.97 -27.47
CA GLN A 200 17.19 -15.95 -26.59
C GLN A 200 15.68 -16.17 -26.34
N GLN A 201 14.93 -16.57 -27.36
CA GLN A 201 13.52 -16.95 -27.23
C GLN A 201 13.36 -18.17 -26.34
N GLU A 202 14.23 -19.17 -26.50
CA GLU A 202 14.19 -20.36 -25.66
C GLU A 202 14.52 -20.03 -24.20
N ALA A 203 15.51 -19.17 -23.95
CA ALA A 203 15.82 -18.68 -22.60
C ALA A 203 14.63 -17.93 -21.98
N LEU A 204 13.98 -17.05 -22.75
CA LEU A 204 12.78 -16.33 -22.32
C LEU A 204 11.62 -17.27 -22.03
N ARG A 205 11.38 -18.28 -22.88
CA ARG A 205 10.34 -19.30 -22.67
C ARG A 205 10.56 -20.09 -21.39
N ARG A 206 11.80 -20.47 -21.08
CA ARG A 206 12.16 -21.13 -19.82
C ARG A 206 11.95 -20.22 -18.62
N SER A 207 12.28 -18.93 -18.74
CA SER A 207 12.03 -17.94 -17.70
C SER A 207 10.52 -17.80 -17.40
N VAL A 208 9.69 -17.69 -18.44
CA VAL A 208 8.22 -17.64 -18.29
C VAL A 208 7.67 -18.91 -17.65
N ALA A 209 8.15 -20.09 -18.07
CA ALA A 209 7.75 -21.36 -17.47
C ALA A 209 8.14 -21.45 -15.98
N SER A 210 9.34 -20.98 -15.61
CA SER A 210 9.80 -20.93 -14.23
C SER A 210 8.93 -20.01 -13.35
N VAL A 211 8.63 -18.79 -13.83
CA VAL A 211 7.71 -17.88 -13.12
C VAL A 211 6.32 -18.48 -12.99
N THR A 212 5.82 -19.13 -14.04
CA THR A 212 4.50 -19.80 -14.01
C THR A 212 4.46 -20.89 -12.94
N ALA A 213 5.49 -21.73 -12.85
CA ALA A 213 5.59 -22.77 -11.81
C ALA A 213 5.67 -22.19 -10.38
N ARG A 214 6.30 -21.02 -10.20
CA ARG A 214 6.28 -20.29 -8.91
C ARG A 214 4.87 -19.81 -8.56
N VAL A 215 4.14 -19.24 -9.53
CA VAL A 215 2.73 -18.82 -9.33
C VAL A 215 1.86 -20.04 -8.97
N GLU A 216 2.00 -21.15 -9.67
CA GLU A 216 1.25 -22.39 -9.38
C GLU A 216 1.57 -22.95 -7.99
N SER A 217 2.80 -22.78 -7.52
CA SER A 217 3.19 -23.17 -6.16
C SER A 217 2.51 -22.29 -5.10
N LEU A 218 2.42 -20.97 -5.34
CA LEU A 218 1.64 -20.04 -4.50
C LEU A 218 0.15 -20.40 -4.48
N GLU A 219 -0.43 -20.74 -5.64
CA GLU A 219 -1.82 -21.17 -5.75
C GLU A 219 -2.08 -22.47 -4.99
N ARG A 220 -1.16 -23.44 -5.08
CA ARG A 220 -1.25 -24.70 -4.33
C ARG A 220 -1.18 -24.45 -2.83
N TYR A 221 -0.28 -23.60 -2.37
CA TYR A 221 -0.22 -23.18 -0.98
C TYR A 221 -1.52 -22.51 -0.53
N ALA A 222 -2.05 -21.57 -1.31
CA ALA A 222 -3.33 -20.93 -1.02
C ALA A 222 -4.49 -21.95 -0.94
N GLY A 223 -4.50 -22.96 -1.82
CA GLY A 223 -5.45 -24.07 -1.76
C GLY A 223 -5.38 -24.85 -0.44
N ARG A 224 -4.17 -25.20 0.03
CA ARG A 224 -3.99 -25.86 1.34
C ARG A 224 -4.46 -25.00 2.50
N VAL A 225 -4.20 -23.70 2.44
CA VAL A 225 -4.70 -22.75 3.45
C VAL A 225 -6.23 -22.70 3.47
N GLN A 226 -6.89 -22.77 2.30
CA GLN A 226 -8.35 -22.84 2.22
C GLN A 226 -8.93 -24.16 2.77
N GLU A 227 -8.24 -25.29 2.55
CA GLU A 227 -8.61 -26.58 3.16
C GLU A 227 -8.53 -26.51 4.68
N ALA A 228 -7.47 -25.91 5.22
CA ALA A 228 -7.32 -25.67 6.66
C ALA A 228 -8.41 -24.74 7.21
N ASP A 229 -8.74 -23.67 6.49
CA ASP A 229 -9.83 -22.75 6.84
C ASP A 229 -11.20 -23.44 6.86
N ALA A 230 -11.46 -24.34 5.93
CA ALA A 230 -12.69 -25.15 5.92
C ALA A 230 -12.76 -26.08 7.14
N ALA A 231 -11.66 -26.75 7.49
CA ALA A 231 -11.59 -27.59 8.69
C ALA A 231 -11.77 -26.78 9.98
N LEU A 232 -11.20 -25.57 10.04
CA LEU A 232 -11.36 -24.66 11.18
C LEU A 232 -12.82 -24.22 11.35
N ARG A 233 -13.51 -23.88 10.25
CA ARG A 233 -14.95 -23.56 10.27
C ARG A 233 -15.79 -24.73 10.76
N ALA A 234 -15.41 -25.96 10.43
CA ALA A 234 -16.08 -27.16 10.95
C ALA A 234 -15.90 -27.31 12.47
N ILE A 235 -14.69 -27.04 13.01
CA ILE A 235 -14.45 -27.01 14.47
C ILE A 235 -15.31 -25.94 15.15
N ASP A 236 -15.38 -24.74 14.60
CA ASP A 236 -16.19 -23.67 15.19
C ASP A 236 -17.68 -24.05 15.24
N ALA A 237 -18.18 -24.78 14.23
CA ALA A 237 -19.54 -25.28 14.21
C ALA A 237 -19.82 -26.29 15.34
N LEU A 238 -18.84 -27.13 15.69
CA LEU A 238 -18.91 -28.04 16.85
C LEU A 238 -19.01 -27.30 18.19
N GLY A 239 -18.70 -26.00 18.26
CA GLY A 239 -18.91 -25.20 19.47
C GLY A 239 -20.35 -25.28 20.00
N ASN A 240 -21.33 -25.52 19.13
CA ASN A 240 -22.73 -25.73 19.51
C ASN A 240 -23.06 -27.16 19.99
N ASN A 241 -22.14 -28.12 19.89
CA ASN A 241 -22.36 -29.52 20.24
C ASN A 241 -22.79 -29.71 21.69
N HIS A 242 -22.45 -28.80 22.61
CA HIS A 242 -22.93 -28.86 23.99
C HIS A 242 -24.47 -28.89 24.09
N LYS A 243 -25.19 -28.19 23.20
CA LYS A 243 -26.66 -28.19 23.15
C LYS A 243 -27.21 -29.54 22.69
N TYR A 244 -26.56 -30.14 21.70
CA TYR A 244 -26.92 -31.46 21.19
C TYR A 244 -26.57 -32.57 22.17
N ARG A 245 -25.41 -32.49 22.85
CA ARG A 245 -25.05 -33.38 23.96
C ARG A 245 -26.09 -33.30 25.09
N ALA A 246 -26.51 -32.10 25.46
CA ALA A 246 -27.57 -31.93 26.45
C ALA A 246 -28.88 -32.55 25.98
N LEU A 247 -29.30 -32.34 24.72
CA LEU A 247 -30.50 -32.95 24.16
C LEU A 247 -30.44 -34.49 24.20
N LEU A 248 -29.35 -35.08 23.73
CA LEU A 248 -29.15 -36.53 23.69
C LEU A 248 -29.10 -37.15 25.09
N ALA A 249 -28.53 -36.42 26.07
CA ALA A 249 -28.53 -36.84 27.47
C ALA A 249 -29.95 -36.85 28.07
N HIS A 250 -30.85 -35.96 27.64
CA HIS A 250 -32.26 -35.97 28.11
C HIS A 250 -33.07 -37.10 27.48
N THR A 251 -32.61 -37.69 26.38
CA THR A 251 -33.24 -38.83 25.71
C THR A 251 -32.59 -40.17 26.05
N ASP A 252 -31.62 -40.20 26.99
CA ASP A 252 -30.79 -41.36 27.33
C ASP A 252 -30.12 -42.04 26.11
N ASP A 253 -29.86 -41.26 25.05
CA ASP A 253 -29.27 -41.76 23.80
C ASP A 253 -27.73 -41.78 23.90
N THR A 254 -27.21 -42.85 24.49
CA THR A 254 -25.76 -43.05 24.65
C THR A 254 -25.02 -43.36 23.34
N ASP A 255 -25.72 -43.89 22.32
CA ASP A 255 -25.13 -44.16 21.01
C ASP A 255 -24.92 -42.86 20.24
N GLY A 256 -25.94 -42.00 20.19
CA GLY A 256 -25.85 -40.67 19.58
C GLY A 256 -24.80 -39.78 20.24
N LEU A 257 -24.63 -39.88 21.57
CA LEU A 257 -23.58 -39.14 22.28
C LEU A 257 -22.17 -39.58 21.84
N ARG A 258 -21.93 -40.90 21.72
CA ARG A 258 -20.66 -41.47 21.24
C ARG A 258 -20.37 -41.07 19.79
N GLU A 259 -21.38 -41.06 18.92
CA GLU A 259 -21.21 -40.64 17.53
C GLU A 259 -20.83 -39.15 17.45
N LEU A 260 -21.50 -38.29 18.21
CA LEU A 260 -21.23 -36.85 18.24
C LEU A 260 -19.82 -36.53 18.76
N GLU A 261 -19.31 -37.31 19.71
CA GLU A 261 -17.93 -37.21 20.19
C GLU A 261 -16.91 -37.67 19.14
N ALA A 262 -17.12 -38.84 18.52
CA ALA A 262 -16.25 -39.36 17.47
C ALA A 262 -16.18 -38.44 16.24
N GLN A 263 -17.30 -37.80 15.87
CA GLN A 263 -17.32 -36.77 14.84
C GLN A 263 -16.44 -35.57 15.23
N GLY A 264 -16.48 -35.15 16.50
CA GLY A 264 -15.63 -34.07 17.00
C GLY A 264 -14.15 -34.37 16.88
N ASP A 265 -13.72 -35.57 17.29
CA ASP A 265 -12.33 -36.00 17.19
C ASP A 265 -11.86 -36.07 15.73
N THR A 266 -12.72 -36.59 14.83
CA THR A 266 -12.42 -36.68 13.39
C THR A 266 -12.18 -35.31 12.75
N VAL A 267 -12.98 -34.31 13.10
CA VAL A 267 -12.81 -32.94 12.57
C VAL A 267 -11.53 -32.31 13.13
N GLN A 268 -11.19 -32.58 14.39
CA GLN A 268 -9.96 -32.06 15.03
C GLN A 268 -8.69 -32.64 14.39
N GLU A 269 -8.69 -33.94 14.11
CA GLU A 269 -7.60 -34.58 13.37
C GLU A 269 -7.47 -34.00 11.95
N THR A 270 -8.61 -33.73 11.30
CA THR A 270 -8.64 -33.14 9.96
C THR A 270 -8.05 -31.74 9.94
N LEU A 271 -8.38 -30.90 10.94
CA LEU A 271 -7.76 -29.57 11.09
C LEU A 271 -6.25 -29.67 11.33
N THR A 272 -5.83 -30.57 12.22
CA THR A 272 -4.41 -30.74 12.54
C THR A 272 -3.61 -31.15 11.29
N ARG A 273 -4.17 -32.06 10.48
CA ARG A 273 -3.56 -32.52 9.23
C ARG A 273 -3.51 -31.39 8.20
N SER A 274 -4.62 -30.69 7.95
CA SER A 274 -4.69 -29.64 6.93
C SER A 274 -3.80 -28.44 7.25
N VAL A 275 -3.68 -28.04 8.52
CA VAL A 275 -2.73 -27.01 8.96
C VAL A 275 -1.29 -27.46 8.70
N ARG A 276 -0.95 -28.71 9.00
CA ARG A 276 0.39 -29.25 8.70
C ARG A 276 0.68 -29.24 7.21
N ASP A 277 -0.24 -29.74 6.39
CA ASP A 277 -0.09 -29.76 4.92
C ASP A 277 0.06 -28.34 4.36
N ALA A 278 -0.63 -27.34 4.95
CA ALA A 278 -0.47 -25.94 4.59
C ALA A 278 0.91 -25.39 4.98
N ILE A 279 1.41 -25.70 6.18
CA ILE A 279 2.76 -25.29 6.61
C ILE A 279 3.83 -25.89 5.69
N GLU A 280 3.74 -27.19 5.41
CA GLU A 280 4.67 -27.88 4.51
C GLU A 280 4.63 -27.28 3.10
N ALA A 281 3.45 -27.00 2.56
CA ALA A 281 3.32 -26.31 1.27
C ALA A 281 3.97 -24.91 1.30
N GLY A 282 3.79 -24.15 2.39
CA GLY A 282 4.43 -22.85 2.57
C GLY A 282 5.95 -22.92 2.61
N GLN A 283 6.53 -23.95 3.22
CA GLN A 283 7.98 -24.16 3.28
C GLN A 283 8.60 -24.44 1.91
N THR A 284 7.84 -24.97 0.95
CA THR A 284 8.32 -25.20 -0.42
C THR A 284 8.36 -23.93 -1.28
N LEU A 285 7.84 -22.81 -0.79
CA LEU A 285 7.92 -21.50 -1.45
C LEU A 285 9.30 -20.87 -1.21
N GLU A 286 10.39 -21.57 -1.55
CA GLU A 286 11.72 -20.98 -1.42
C GLU A 286 11.86 -19.75 -2.35
N PRO A 287 12.50 -18.66 -1.88
CA PRO A 287 12.86 -17.55 -2.74
C PRO A 287 13.84 -18.07 -3.81
N GLY A 288 13.60 -17.70 -5.08
CA GLY A 288 14.57 -17.98 -6.13
C GLY A 288 15.91 -17.29 -5.80
N PRO A 289 17.04 -17.79 -6.32
CA PRO A 289 18.31 -17.10 -6.14
C PRO A 289 18.17 -15.63 -6.58
N PRO A 290 18.77 -14.67 -5.85
CA PRO A 290 18.73 -13.28 -6.25
C PRO A 290 19.30 -13.16 -7.67
N ALA A 291 18.55 -12.48 -8.54
CA ALA A 291 19.02 -12.09 -9.87
C ALA A 291 20.11 -11.01 -9.76
#